data_AF-A0A7G6YPJ2-F1
#
_entry.id   AF-A0A7G6YPJ2-F1
#
_cell.length_a   1.000
_cell.length_b   1.000
_cell.length_c   1.000
_cell.angle_alpha   90.00
_cell.angle_beta   90.00
_cell.angle_gamma   90.00
#
_symmetry.space_group_name_H-M   'P 1'
#
loop_
_entity.id
_entity.type
_entity.pdbx_description
1 polymer ?
#
loop_
_entity_poly.entity_id
_entity_poly.type
_entity_poly.pdbx_seq_one_letter_code
_entity_poly.pdbx_strand_id
1 'polypeptide(L)'
;MPVKPTPAELQNQPKGAAATAATETIPPHEDEAHPTVYGPRWWRKQVVQGLMMVAGIFSAALGLESFLLPNGFIDGGVTGISLLTNHTTHLSLPLLIVVLNIPFVVMGYFQLGRGFAARTLAAILGLATVLYSVHFSVLAEDKLLAAVFGGFFLGSGIGLAVRGGAVLDGTEILAVYLSKKLPLTVGDIILLINIVIFGVAALLLSITTALYSILAYLAAAKMVDFIIEGIEEYTGVTIISPKSEAIRRMVTEKLGRGATLYVGKSGYNTQGQDQGTIDIIFTLVTRLEVTRLTDEIDKIDPNAFVVMSSVRDTKGGMVKRRPLH
;
A
#
# COMPACT_ATOMS: atom_id res chain seq x y z
N MET A 1 38.62 37.33 39.05
CA MET A 1 37.56 38.15 38.42
C MET A 1 38.14 38.74 37.14
N PRO A 2 37.67 38.38 35.94
CA PRO A 2 38.23 38.95 34.72
C PRO A 2 37.63 40.34 34.46
N VAL A 3 38.52 41.28 34.14
CA VAL A 3 38.28 42.70 33.88
C VAL A 3 37.58 42.87 32.52
N LYS A 4 36.52 43.69 32.46
CA LYS A 4 35.89 44.08 31.18
C LYS A 4 36.81 45.02 30.39
N PRO A 5 36.98 44.83 29.06
CA PRO A 5 37.76 45.75 28.25
C PRO A 5 37.09 47.12 28.11
N THR A 6 37.89 48.16 27.93
CA THR A 6 37.44 49.56 27.84
C THR A 6 37.01 49.94 26.41
N PRO A 7 36.18 50.99 26.23
CA PRO A 7 35.56 51.33 24.94
C PRO A 7 36.53 51.67 23.78
N ALA A 8 37.83 51.83 24.06
CA ALA A 8 38.84 52.17 23.06
C ALA A 8 39.39 50.96 22.27
N GLU A 9 39.22 49.73 22.76
CA GLU A 9 39.77 48.52 22.12
C GLU A 9 38.87 47.95 21.01
N LEU A 10 37.65 48.50 20.82
CA LEU A 10 36.70 48.07 19.79
C LEU A 10 36.86 48.79 18.44
N GLN A 11 37.80 49.75 18.31
CA GLN A 11 37.86 50.63 17.13
C GLN A 11 39.01 50.38 16.14
N ASN A 12 39.91 49.43 16.39
CA ASN A 12 41.05 49.16 15.50
C ASN A 12 41.16 47.68 15.09
N GLN A 13 40.18 47.20 14.32
CA GLN A 13 40.40 46.05 13.43
C GLN A 13 40.29 46.48 11.95
N PRO A 14 41.10 45.90 11.04
CA PRO A 14 41.25 46.42 9.68
C PRO A 14 39.99 46.15 8.85
N LYS A 15 39.41 47.22 8.29
CA LYS A 15 38.43 47.14 7.21
C LYS A 15 39.16 46.88 5.88
N GLY A 16 39.10 45.67 5.37
CA GLY A 16 39.65 45.37 4.04
C GLY A 16 39.38 43.94 3.58
N ALA A 17 38.37 43.78 2.73
CA ALA A 17 38.39 42.96 1.51
C ALA A 17 37.00 42.99 0.88
N ALA A 18 36.76 43.97 0.01
CA ALA A 18 35.64 43.95 -0.92
C ALA A 18 35.90 42.84 -1.94
N ALA A 19 35.21 41.71 -1.80
CA ALA A 19 35.10 40.71 -2.84
C ALA A 19 33.74 40.88 -3.52
N THR A 20 33.80 41.42 -4.73
CA THR A 20 32.75 41.42 -5.75
C THR A 20 32.25 39.99 -5.98
N ALA A 21 31.17 39.61 -5.32
CA ALA A 21 30.39 38.44 -5.70
C ALA A 21 29.36 38.90 -6.74
N ALA A 22 29.54 38.45 -7.98
CA ALA A 22 28.61 38.67 -9.06
C ALA A 22 27.19 38.31 -8.60
N THR A 23 26.25 39.22 -8.80
CA THR A 23 24.82 38.91 -8.77
C THR A 23 24.54 38.01 -9.96
N GLU A 24 24.72 36.70 -9.79
CA GLU A 24 24.11 35.71 -10.67
C GLU A 24 22.60 35.84 -10.47
N THR A 25 21.97 36.59 -11.38
CA THR A 25 20.53 36.54 -11.58
C THR A 25 20.17 35.10 -11.88
N ILE A 26 19.54 34.43 -10.92
CA ILE A 26 18.88 33.14 -11.13
C ILE A 26 17.93 33.37 -12.32
N PRO A 27 18.10 32.68 -13.46
CA PRO A 27 17.17 32.84 -14.57
C PRO A 27 15.77 32.44 -14.08
N PRO A 28 14.70 33.09 -14.57
CA PRO A 28 13.35 32.72 -14.18
C PRO A 28 13.16 31.24 -14.46
N HIS A 29 12.50 30.53 -13.55
CA HIS A 29 12.11 29.13 -13.74
C HIS A 29 11.25 29.02 -15.00
N GLU A 30 11.87 28.76 -16.15
CA GLU A 30 11.21 28.32 -17.37
C GLU A 30 10.78 26.86 -17.16
N ASP A 31 9.73 26.66 -16.37
CA ASP A 31 9.00 25.40 -16.27
C ASP A 31 7.48 25.65 -16.19
N GLU A 32 7.00 26.72 -16.84
CA GLU A 32 5.63 26.77 -17.36
C GLU A 32 5.60 26.20 -18.79
N ALA A 33 6.03 24.94 -18.93
CA ALA A 33 5.83 24.18 -20.15
C ALA A 33 4.49 23.43 -20.06
N HIS A 34 3.54 23.82 -20.92
CA HIS A 34 2.33 23.05 -21.20
C HIS A 34 2.66 21.57 -21.53
N PRO A 35 1.86 20.58 -21.06
CA PRO A 35 2.27 19.18 -21.11
C PRO A 35 1.90 18.57 -22.47
N THR A 36 2.80 18.58 -23.44
CA THR A 36 2.53 17.89 -24.74
C THR A 36 3.75 17.18 -25.33
N VAL A 37 4.25 16.13 -24.67
CA VAL A 37 4.86 14.98 -25.37
C VAL A 37 4.59 13.69 -24.59
N TYR A 38 3.52 12.98 -24.91
CA TYR A 38 3.28 11.62 -24.40
C TYR A 38 4.23 10.63 -25.10
N GLY A 39 5.37 10.32 -24.48
CA GLY A 39 6.29 9.31 -25.02
C GLY A 39 5.71 7.87 -25.03
N PRO A 40 6.34 6.91 -25.74
CA PRO A 40 5.86 5.51 -25.84
C PRO A 40 5.68 4.79 -24.49
N ARG A 41 6.42 5.22 -23.47
CA ARG A 41 6.31 4.73 -22.09
C ARG A 41 5.01 5.13 -21.40
N TRP A 42 4.42 6.27 -21.76
CA TRP A 42 3.14 6.72 -21.20
C TRP A 42 1.99 5.85 -21.72
N TRP A 43 1.95 5.60 -23.03
CA TRP A 43 0.94 4.73 -23.66
C TRP A 43 0.98 3.31 -23.11
N ARG A 44 2.18 2.72 -22.95
CA ARG A 44 2.33 1.40 -22.32
C ARG A 44 1.72 1.36 -20.91
N LYS A 45 1.95 2.39 -20.09
CA LYS A 45 1.38 2.45 -18.74
C LYS A 45 -0.16 2.54 -18.76
N GLN A 46 -0.73 3.34 -19.66
CA GLN A 46 -2.18 3.45 -19.80
C GLN A 46 -2.83 2.12 -20.24
N VAL A 47 -2.20 1.42 -21.19
CA VAL A 47 -2.68 0.11 -21.67
C VAL A 47 -2.64 -0.94 -20.55
N VAL A 48 -1.52 -1.01 -19.80
CA VAL A 48 -1.41 -1.93 -18.66
C VAL A 48 -2.44 -1.62 -17.59
N GLN A 49 -2.63 -0.35 -17.24
CA GLN A 49 -3.64 0.08 -16.28
C GLN A 49 -5.07 -0.28 -16.73
N GLY A 50 -5.39 -0.06 -18.01
CA GLY A 50 -6.67 -0.44 -18.59
C GLY A 50 -6.89 -1.95 -18.56
N LEU A 51 -5.88 -2.75 -18.92
CA LEU A 51 -5.97 -4.21 -18.89
C LEU A 51 -6.17 -4.75 -17.48
N MET A 52 -5.46 -4.19 -16.49
CA MET A 52 -5.64 -4.52 -15.08
C MET A 52 -7.06 -4.20 -14.61
N MET A 53 -7.59 -3.04 -15.00
CA MET A 53 -8.95 -2.63 -14.66
C MET A 53 -9.99 -3.59 -15.27
N VAL A 54 -9.86 -3.94 -16.56
CA VAL A 54 -10.77 -4.89 -17.21
C VAL A 54 -10.70 -6.27 -16.55
N ALA A 55 -9.49 -6.80 -16.32
CA ALA A 55 -9.33 -8.06 -15.61
C ALA A 55 -9.94 -8.00 -14.19
N GLY A 56 -9.77 -6.87 -13.52
CA GLY A 56 -10.34 -6.60 -12.20
C GLY A 56 -11.87 -6.65 -12.21
N ILE A 57 -12.49 -5.99 -13.19
CA ILE A 57 -13.95 -5.97 -13.37
C ILE A 57 -14.51 -7.38 -13.56
N PHE A 58 -13.92 -8.17 -14.47
CA PHE A 58 -14.38 -9.54 -14.72
C PHE A 58 -14.18 -10.45 -13.51
N SER A 59 -13.06 -10.31 -12.79
CA SER A 59 -12.82 -11.07 -11.56
C SER A 59 -13.81 -10.70 -10.45
N ALA A 60 -14.11 -9.41 -10.27
CA ALA A 60 -15.08 -8.93 -9.30
C ALA A 60 -16.50 -9.43 -9.63
N ALA A 61 -16.90 -9.33 -10.90
CA ALA A 61 -18.20 -9.83 -11.36
C ALA A 61 -18.33 -11.35 -11.15
N LEU A 62 -17.29 -12.12 -11.47
CA LEU A 62 -17.24 -13.56 -11.21
C LEU A 62 -17.40 -13.88 -9.72
N GLY A 63 -16.66 -13.19 -8.84
CA GLY A 63 -16.78 -13.36 -7.40
C GLY A 63 -18.20 -13.08 -6.89
N LEU A 64 -18.80 -11.99 -7.38
CA LEU A 64 -20.13 -11.57 -6.97
C LEU A 64 -21.22 -12.54 -7.46
N GLU A 65 -21.23 -12.89 -8.76
CA GLU A 65 -22.31 -13.64 -9.39
C GLU A 65 -22.19 -15.15 -9.20
N SER A 66 -20.99 -15.73 -9.25
CA SER A 66 -20.82 -17.18 -9.11
C SER A 66 -20.85 -17.66 -7.66
N PHE A 67 -20.60 -16.79 -6.68
CA PHE A 67 -20.39 -17.18 -5.28
C PHE A 67 -21.25 -16.42 -4.28
N LEU A 68 -21.19 -15.08 -4.25
CA LEU A 68 -21.87 -14.29 -3.21
C LEU A 68 -23.38 -14.27 -3.43
N LEU A 69 -23.84 -13.88 -4.62
CA LEU A 69 -25.25 -13.71 -4.96
C LEU A 69 -26.09 -14.99 -4.76
N PRO A 70 -25.68 -16.18 -5.26
CA PRO A 70 -26.46 -17.40 -5.11
C PRO A 70 -26.60 -17.85 -3.65
N ASN A 71 -25.64 -17.49 -2.80
CA ASN A 71 -25.63 -17.83 -1.38
C ASN A 71 -26.25 -16.73 -0.49
N GLY A 72 -26.73 -15.63 -1.09
CA GLY A 72 -27.29 -14.48 -0.39
C GLY A 72 -26.26 -13.72 0.46
N PHE A 73 -24.96 -13.91 0.20
CA PHE A 73 -23.90 -13.19 0.91
C PHE A 73 -23.81 -11.76 0.41
N ILE A 74 -23.38 -10.90 1.31
CA ILE A 74 -23.24 -9.47 1.08
C ILE A 74 -21.76 -9.11 1.11
N ASP A 75 -21.36 -8.21 0.22
CA ASP A 75 -20.03 -7.58 0.26
C ASP A 75 -20.03 -6.37 1.23
N GLY A 76 -18.85 -5.78 1.46
CA GLY A 76 -18.75 -4.48 2.10
C GLY A 76 -19.24 -3.31 1.22
N GLY A 77 -19.21 -2.13 1.81
CA GLY A 77 -19.33 -0.84 1.14
C GLY A 77 -20.57 -0.63 0.27
N VAL A 78 -20.42 0.07 -0.85
CA VAL A 78 -21.55 0.46 -1.72
C VAL A 78 -22.15 -0.77 -2.39
N THR A 79 -21.32 -1.76 -2.73
CA THR A 79 -21.81 -3.04 -3.27
C THR A 79 -22.71 -3.73 -2.25
N GLY A 80 -22.30 -3.76 -0.98
CA GLY A 80 -23.11 -4.33 0.10
C GLY A 80 -24.43 -3.62 0.34
N ILE A 81 -24.41 -2.29 0.35
CA ILE A 81 -25.63 -1.48 0.43
C ILE A 81 -26.54 -1.73 -0.78
N SER A 82 -25.96 -1.90 -1.97
CA SER A 82 -26.70 -2.21 -3.20
C SER A 82 -27.37 -3.59 -3.11
N LEU A 83 -26.69 -4.60 -2.57
CA LEU A 83 -27.25 -5.94 -2.36
C LEU A 83 -28.40 -5.94 -1.34
N LEU A 84 -28.21 -5.25 -0.21
CA LEU A 84 -29.27 -5.09 0.80
C LEU A 84 -30.50 -4.35 0.25
N THR A 85 -30.26 -3.33 -0.56
CA THR A 85 -31.34 -2.56 -1.21
C THR A 85 -32.03 -3.38 -2.28
N ASN A 86 -31.30 -4.16 -3.09
CA ASN A 86 -31.88 -5.09 -4.05
C ASN A 86 -32.77 -6.13 -3.36
N HIS A 87 -32.34 -6.68 -2.21
CA HIS A 87 -33.11 -7.67 -1.46
C HIS A 87 -34.45 -7.12 -0.94
N THR A 88 -34.54 -5.82 -0.65
CA THR A 88 -35.75 -5.18 -0.09
C THR A 88 -36.64 -4.54 -1.15
N THR A 89 -36.06 -4.02 -2.23
CA THR A 89 -36.79 -3.24 -3.27
C THR A 89 -36.93 -3.97 -4.60
N HIS A 90 -36.22 -5.09 -4.79
CA HIS A 90 -36.11 -5.85 -6.04
C HIS A 90 -35.60 -5.02 -7.24
N LEU A 91 -35.01 -3.86 -7.00
CA LEU A 91 -34.37 -3.03 -8.02
C LEU A 91 -33.10 -3.71 -8.56
N SER A 92 -32.84 -3.57 -9.86
CA SER A 92 -31.66 -4.16 -10.51
C SER A 92 -30.35 -3.80 -9.78
N LEU A 93 -29.56 -4.82 -9.42
CA LEU A 93 -28.28 -4.65 -8.73
C LEU A 93 -27.28 -3.80 -9.54
N PRO A 94 -27.03 -4.06 -10.85
CA PRO A 94 -26.20 -3.19 -11.68
C PRO A 94 -26.58 -1.71 -11.61
N LEU A 95 -27.89 -1.41 -11.61
CA LEU A 95 -28.38 -0.03 -11.52
C LEU A 95 -28.06 0.58 -10.16
N LEU A 96 -28.31 -0.16 -9.06
CA LEU A 96 -28.02 0.31 -7.71
C LEU A 96 -26.53 0.57 -7.49
N ILE A 97 -25.66 -0.31 -7.99
CA ILE A 97 -24.20 -0.12 -7.93
C ILE A 97 -23.81 1.19 -8.58
N VAL A 98 -24.34 1.53 -9.76
CA VAL A 98 -24.02 2.80 -10.42
C VAL A 98 -24.56 3.98 -9.62
N VAL A 99 -25.86 3.98 -9.33
CA VAL A 99 -26.55 5.13 -8.71
C VAL A 99 -25.98 5.46 -7.34
N LEU A 100 -25.78 4.45 -6.48
CA LEU A 100 -25.29 4.66 -5.13
C LEU A 100 -23.81 5.05 -5.11
N ASN A 101 -23.04 4.74 -6.16
CA ASN A 101 -21.65 5.17 -6.27
C ASN A 101 -21.45 6.60 -6.79
N ILE A 102 -22.42 7.18 -7.51
CA ILE A 102 -22.33 8.56 -8.05
C ILE A 102 -21.85 9.58 -6.99
N PRO A 103 -22.44 9.68 -5.78
CA PRO A 103 -21.99 10.67 -4.79
C PRO A 103 -20.51 10.49 -4.40
N PHE A 104 -20.03 9.26 -4.34
CA PHE A 104 -18.63 8.95 -4.02
C PHE A 104 -17.68 9.25 -5.18
N VAL A 105 -18.11 9.00 -6.43
CA VAL A 105 -17.34 9.39 -7.63
C VAL A 105 -17.21 10.91 -7.72
N VAL A 106 -18.30 11.65 -7.46
CA VAL A 106 -18.29 13.12 -7.40
C VAL A 106 -17.33 13.59 -6.29
N MET A 107 -17.38 12.96 -5.12
CA MET A 107 -16.43 13.22 -4.04
C MET A 107 -14.98 12.96 -4.47
N GLY A 108 -14.72 11.85 -5.18
CA GLY A 108 -13.41 11.49 -5.72
C GLY A 108 -12.89 12.49 -6.75
N TYR A 109 -13.77 13.07 -7.57
CA TYR A 109 -13.40 14.11 -8.54
C TYR A 109 -12.77 15.33 -7.87
N PHE A 110 -13.36 15.79 -6.76
CA PHE A 110 -12.85 16.96 -6.03
C PHE A 110 -11.60 16.65 -5.19
N GLN A 111 -11.41 15.40 -4.75
CA GLN A 111 -10.35 15.06 -3.80
C GLN A 111 -9.12 14.38 -4.40
N LEU A 112 -9.33 13.53 -5.40
CA LEU A 112 -8.30 12.67 -6.02
C LEU A 112 -8.04 13.06 -7.48
N GLY A 113 -8.85 13.99 -8.02
CA GLY A 113 -8.67 14.59 -9.33
C GLY A 113 -9.47 13.91 -10.43
N ARG A 114 -9.54 14.60 -11.58
CA ARG A 114 -10.41 14.24 -12.71
C ARG A 114 -10.08 12.86 -13.31
N GLY A 115 -8.79 12.55 -13.44
CA GLY A 115 -8.34 11.30 -14.05
C GLY A 115 -8.71 10.06 -13.23
N PHE A 116 -8.57 10.14 -11.90
CA PHE A 116 -9.00 9.06 -11.00
C PHE A 116 -10.51 8.88 -11.05
N ALA A 117 -11.28 9.96 -10.91
CA ALA A 117 -12.74 9.89 -10.92
C ALA A 117 -13.32 9.33 -12.23
N ALA A 118 -12.75 9.71 -13.39
CA ALA A 118 -13.17 9.17 -14.68
C ALA A 118 -12.90 7.66 -14.80
N ARG A 119 -11.75 7.20 -14.31
CA ARG A 119 -11.39 5.77 -14.31
C ARG A 119 -12.25 4.96 -13.34
N THR A 120 -12.50 5.48 -12.14
CA THR A 120 -13.42 4.88 -11.17
C THR A 120 -14.83 4.79 -11.74
N LEU A 121 -15.35 5.86 -12.35
CA LEU A 121 -16.65 5.82 -13.01
C LEU A 121 -16.69 4.77 -14.12
N ALA A 122 -15.66 4.69 -14.96
CA ALA A 122 -15.55 3.69 -16.00
C ALA A 122 -15.50 2.25 -15.42
N ALA A 123 -14.80 2.05 -14.31
CA ALA A 123 -14.70 0.75 -13.64
C ALA A 123 -16.06 0.32 -13.06
N ILE A 124 -16.78 1.23 -12.40
CA ILE A 124 -18.10 0.98 -11.82
C ILE A 124 -19.15 0.71 -12.90
N LEU A 125 -19.16 1.51 -13.97
CA LEU A 125 -20.02 1.27 -15.13
C LEU A 125 -19.67 -0.05 -15.83
N GLY A 126 -18.38 -0.38 -15.93
CA GLY A 126 -17.90 -1.64 -16.47
C GLY A 126 -18.37 -2.83 -15.64
N LEU A 127 -18.26 -2.76 -14.32
CA LEU A 127 -18.77 -3.78 -13.40
C LEU A 127 -20.27 -3.98 -13.55
N ALA A 128 -21.05 -2.89 -13.55
CA ALA A 128 -22.49 -2.95 -13.78
C ALA A 128 -22.84 -3.56 -15.16
N THR A 129 -22.08 -3.22 -16.21
CA THR A 129 -22.30 -3.74 -17.56
C THR A 129 -22.01 -5.24 -17.62
N VAL A 130 -20.93 -5.70 -17.00
CA VAL A 130 -20.58 -7.14 -16.96
C VAL A 130 -21.64 -7.92 -16.16
N LEU A 131 -22.04 -7.43 -14.99
CA LEU A 131 -23.10 -8.05 -14.18
C LEU A 131 -24.48 -8.06 -14.88
N TYR A 132 -24.71 -7.17 -15.84
CA TYR A 132 -25.94 -7.15 -16.63
C TYR A 132 -25.89 -8.06 -17.87
N SER A 133 -24.72 -8.15 -18.51
CA SER A 133 -24.59 -8.72 -19.86
C SER A 133 -23.99 -10.12 -19.88
N VAL A 134 -23.13 -10.43 -18.91
CA VAL A 134 -22.43 -11.72 -18.79
C VAL A 134 -23.10 -12.49 -17.68
N HIS A 135 -23.43 -13.75 -17.95
CA HIS A 135 -23.99 -14.64 -16.93
C HIS A 135 -22.94 -15.66 -16.54
N PHE A 136 -22.56 -15.69 -15.28
CA PHE A 136 -21.62 -16.67 -14.76
C PHE A 136 -22.38 -17.83 -14.10
N SER A 137 -21.93 -19.06 -14.34
CA SER A 137 -22.50 -20.22 -13.66
C SER A 137 -22.19 -20.18 -12.16
N VAL A 138 -23.08 -20.75 -11.35
CA VAL A 138 -22.81 -20.98 -9.92
C VAL A 138 -21.69 -22.00 -9.80
N LEU A 139 -20.60 -21.63 -9.11
CA LEU A 139 -19.40 -22.47 -9.02
C LEU A 139 -19.24 -23.18 -7.67
N ALA A 140 -19.92 -22.72 -6.62
CA ALA A 140 -19.90 -23.36 -5.32
C ALA A 140 -21.26 -23.26 -4.61
N GLU A 141 -21.79 -24.42 -4.24
CA GLU A 141 -23.01 -24.54 -3.43
C GLU A 141 -22.70 -24.62 -1.92
N ASP A 142 -21.48 -25.05 -1.57
CA ASP A 142 -21.03 -25.02 -0.17
C ASP A 142 -20.76 -23.58 0.27
N LYS A 143 -21.40 -23.18 1.37
CA LYS A 143 -21.36 -21.81 1.90
C LYS A 143 -19.96 -21.36 2.30
N LEU A 144 -19.14 -22.25 2.83
CA LEU A 144 -17.77 -21.91 3.25
C LEU A 144 -16.89 -21.70 2.01
N LEU A 145 -16.97 -22.62 1.05
CA LEU A 145 -16.26 -22.52 -0.22
C LEU A 145 -16.67 -21.26 -0.98
N ALA A 146 -17.96 -20.97 -1.03
CA ALA A 146 -18.50 -19.78 -1.67
C ALA A 146 -18.02 -18.49 -0.99
N ALA A 147 -17.98 -18.43 0.34
CA ALA A 147 -17.47 -17.26 1.04
C ALA A 147 -15.98 -17.03 0.73
N VAL A 148 -15.15 -18.07 0.82
CA VAL A 148 -13.69 -17.94 0.63
C VAL A 148 -13.34 -17.62 -0.82
N PHE A 149 -13.87 -18.36 -1.79
CA PHE A 149 -13.56 -18.14 -3.21
C PHE A 149 -14.26 -16.91 -3.79
N GLY A 150 -15.48 -16.61 -3.32
CA GLY A 150 -16.15 -15.36 -3.63
C GLY A 150 -15.32 -14.17 -3.16
N GLY A 151 -14.84 -14.19 -1.92
CA GLY A 151 -13.89 -13.20 -1.40
C GLY A 151 -12.59 -13.14 -2.21
N PHE A 152 -12.00 -14.28 -2.56
CA PHE A 152 -10.78 -14.34 -3.38
C PHE A 152 -10.95 -13.65 -4.74
N PHE A 153 -11.99 -13.99 -5.52
CA PHE A 153 -12.20 -13.41 -6.85
C PHE A 153 -12.61 -11.93 -6.76
N LEU A 154 -13.45 -11.59 -5.78
CA LEU A 154 -13.87 -10.22 -5.55
C LEU A 154 -12.70 -9.33 -5.13
N GLY A 155 -11.92 -9.75 -4.14
CA GLY A 155 -10.75 -9.04 -3.68
C GLY A 155 -9.64 -8.97 -4.73
N SER A 156 -9.45 -10.02 -5.54
CA SER A 156 -8.58 -9.95 -6.72
C SER A 156 -9.04 -8.87 -7.69
N GLY A 157 -10.36 -8.80 -7.91
CA GLY A 157 -10.98 -7.82 -8.79
C GLY A 157 -10.77 -6.38 -8.32
N ILE A 158 -11.05 -6.12 -7.04
CA ILE A 158 -10.83 -4.83 -6.38
C ILE A 158 -9.34 -4.46 -6.44
N GLY A 159 -8.44 -5.35 -6.03
CA GLY A 159 -6.99 -5.07 -6.03
C GLY A 159 -6.43 -4.77 -7.42
N LEU A 160 -6.89 -5.47 -8.46
CA LEU A 160 -6.49 -5.22 -9.85
C LEU A 160 -7.02 -3.86 -10.36
N ALA A 161 -8.25 -3.49 -10.02
CA ALA A 161 -8.81 -2.19 -10.34
C ALA A 161 -8.02 -1.05 -9.65
N VAL A 162 -7.67 -1.22 -8.37
CA VAL A 162 -6.82 -0.29 -7.61
C VAL A 162 -5.44 -0.13 -8.26
N ARG A 163 -4.82 -1.22 -8.70
CA ARG A 163 -3.56 -1.16 -9.47
C ARG A 163 -3.72 -0.50 -10.84
N GLY A 164 -4.89 -0.62 -11.45
CA GLY A 164 -5.30 0.13 -12.65
C GLY A 164 -5.54 1.63 -12.39
N GLY A 165 -5.52 2.07 -11.13
CA GLY A 165 -5.76 3.45 -10.72
C GLY A 165 -7.24 3.84 -10.72
N ALA A 166 -8.12 2.87 -10.45
CA ALA A 166 -9.56 3.04 -10.23
C ALA A 166 -9.99 2.33 -8.94
N VAL A 167 -11.23 2.56 -8.53
CA VAL A 167 -11.85 1.87 -7.39
C VAL A 167 -13.18 1.27 -7.85
N LEU A 168 -13.54 0.10 -7.34
CA LEU A 168 -14.84 -0.52 -7.61
C LEU A 168 -15.90 -0.16 -6.57
N ASP A 169 -15.49 0.24 -5.35
CA ASP A 169 -16.40 0.59 -4.26
C ASP A 169 -16.17 2.03 -3.76
N GLY A 170 -17.18 2.89 -3.95
CA GLY A 170 -17.14 4.29 -3.54
C GLY A 170 -16.90 4.52 -2.04
N THR A 171 -17.16 3.53 -1.18
CA THR A 171 -16.82 3.66 0.25
C THR A 171 -15.33 3.75 0.51
N GLU A 172 -14.48 3.24 -0.39
CA GLU A 172 -13.03 3.43 -0.28
C GLU A 172 -12.65 4.91 -0.47
N ILE A 173 -13.35 5.63 -1.38
CA ILE A 173 -13.17 7.07 -1.57
C ILE A 173 -13.59 7.83 -0.31
N LEU A 174 -14.72 7.44 0.28
CA LEU A 174 -15.19 7.99 1.55
C LEU A 174 -14.17 7.74 2.67
N ALA A 175 -13.60 6.53 2.75
CA ALA A 175 -12.62 6.17 3.75
C ALA A 175 -11.32 6.99 3.61
N VAL A 176 -10.83 7.20 2.38
CA VAL A 176 -9.70 8.08 2.09
C VAL A 176 -9.98 9.53 2.49
N TYR A 177 -11.22 10.00 2.34
CA TYR A 177 -11.61 11.33 2.78
C TYR A 177 -11.61 11.45 4.31
N LEU A 178 -12.20 10.48 5.02
CA LEU A 178 -12.29 10.52 6.48
C LEU A 178 -10.93 10.30 7.15
N SER A 179 -10.03 9.49 6.57
CA SER A 179 -8.71 9.23 7.15
C SER A 179 -7.83 10.49 7.19
N LYS A 180 -8.10 11.48 6.33
CA LYS A 180 -7.44 12.79 6.37
C LYS A 180 -7.96 13.69 7.52
N LYS A 181 -9.09 13.34 8.12
CA LYS A 181 -9.77 14.14 9.16
C LYS A 181 -9.78 13.47 10.53
N LEU A 182 -9.62 12.16 10.57
CA LEU A 182 -9.66 11.34 11.78
C LEU A 182 -8.29 10.67 11.98
N PRO A 183 -7.88 10.38 13.22
CA PRO A 183 -6.65 9.63 13.51
C PRO A 183 -6.81 8.12 13.26
N LEU A 184 -7.51 7.75 12.17
CA LEU A 184 -7.83 6.38 11.79
C LEU A 184 -7.25 6.08 10.41
N THR A 185 -6.82 4.84 10.19
CA THR A 185 -6.37 4.41 8.87
C THR A 185 -7.55 4.24 7.92
N VAL A 186 -7.28 4.21 6.60
CA VAL A 186 -8.31 3.95 5.59
C VAL A 186 -8.99 2.59 5.86
N GLY A 187 -8.20 1.57 6.21
CA GLY A 187 -8.71 0.24 6.54
C GLY A 187 -9.62 0.24 7.77
N ASP A 188 -9.29 1.00 8.83
CA ASP A 188 -10.13 1.10 10.03
C ASP A 188 -11.51 1.70 9.70
N ILE A 189 -11.54 2.71 8.83
CA ILE A 189 -12.79 3.36 8.44
C ILE A 189 -13.65 2.43 7.59
N ILE A 190 -13.05 1.71 6.63
CA ILE A 190 -13.76 0.70 5.82
C ILE A 190 -14.33 -0.39 6.73
N LEU A 191 -13.54 -0.87 7.69
CA LEU A 191 -13.98 -1.88 8.66
C LEU A 191 -15.18 -1.38 9.48
N LEU A 192 -15.14 -0.14 9.96
CA LEU A 192 -16.24 0.44 10.73
C LEU A 192 -17.53 0.54 9.89
N ILE A 193 -17.42 1.01 8.64
CA ILE A 193 -18.55 1.05 7.70
C ILE A 193 -19.12 -0.36 7.50
N ASN A 194 -18.25 -1.35 7.29
CA ASN A 194 -18.67 -2.72 7.05
C ASN A 194 -19.26 -3.41 8.27
N ILE A 195 -18.82 -3.09 9.50
CA ILE A 195 -19.47 -3.54 10.74
C ILE A 195 -20.94 -3.09 10.76
N VAL A 196 -21.22 -1.85 10.36
CA VAL A 196 -22.60 -1.35 10.28
C VAL A 196 -23.38 -2.10 9.20
N ILE A 197 -22.82 -2.27 8.01
CA ILE A 197 -23.46 -2.99 6.89
C ILE A 197 -23.78 -4.44 7.27
N PHE A 198 -22.83 -5.16 7.86
CA PHE A 198 -23.03 -6.54 8.30
C PHE A 198 -23.99 -6.64 9.50
N GLY A 199 -24.01 -5.63 10.38
CA GLY A 199 -25.02 -5.52 11.43
C GLY A 199 -26.44 -5.41 10.85
N VAL A 200 -26.62 -4.57 9.83
CA VAL A 200 -27.91 -4.47 9.10
C VAL A 200 -28.23 -5.77 8.36
N ALA A 201 -27.24 -6.42 7.75
CA ALA A 201 -27.40 -7.72 7.10
C ALA A 201 -27.85 -8.82 8.08
N ALA A 202 -27.33 -8.82 9.30
CA ALA A 202 -27.73 -9.78 10.33
C ALA A 202 -29.20 -9.63 10.73
N LEU A 203 -29.72 -8.39 10.71
CA LEU A 203 -31.12 -8.07 11.00
C LEU A 203 -32.05 -8.38 9.82
N LEU A 204 -31.63 -8.09 8.58
CA LEU A 204 -32.48 -8.21 7.39
C LEU A 204 -32.44 -9.60 6.73
N LEU A 205 -31.30 -10.30 6.76
CA LEU A 205 -31.14 -11.61 6.11
C LEU A 205 -31.09 -12.74 7.12
N SER A 206 -30.00 -12.82 7.88
CA SER A 206 -29.81 -13.69 9.04
C SER A 206 -28.42 -13.47 9.62
N ILE A 207 -28.23 -13.83 10.90
CA ILE A 207 -26.91 -13.83 11.54
C ILE A 207 -25.94 -14.75 10.78
N THR A 208 -26.39 -15.93 10.36
CA THR A 208 -25.54 -16.88 9.61
C THR A 208 -25.04 -16.29 8.29
N THR A 209 -25.92 -15.67 7.52
CA THR A 209 -25.55 -14.99 6.26
C THR A 209 -24.57 -13.85 6.51
N ALA A 210 -24.78 -13.07 7.57
CA ALA A 210 -23.86 -11.99 7.94
C ALA A 210 -22.47 -12.51 8.34
N LEU A 211 -22.37 -13.62 9.08
CA LEU A 211 -21.09 -14.25 9.44
C LEU A 211 -20.32 -14.76 8.20
N TYR A 212 -21.02 -15.39 7.25
CA TYR A 212 -20.39 -15.78 5.98
C TYR A 212 -19.99 -14.57 5.12
N SER A 213 -20.76 -13.49 5.16
CA SER A 213 -20.43 -12.22 4.50
C SER A 213 -19.17 -11.59 5.09
N ILE A 214 -19.03 -11.60 6.42
CA ILE A 214 -17.79 -11.19 7.11
C ILE A 214 -16.61 -12.06 6.67
N LEU A 215 -16.80 -13.38 6.57
CA LEU A 215 -15.74 -14.28 6.12
C LEU A 215 -15.32 -13.98 4.67
N ALA A 216 -16.28 -13.76 3.78
CA ALA A 216 -16.02 -13.38 2.39
C ALA A 216 -15.28 -12.04 2.30
N TYR A 217 -15.69 -11.05 3.10
CA TYR A 217 -15.01 -9.77 3.20
C TYR A 217 -13.57 -9.89 3.71
N LEU A 218 -13.31 -10.70 4.74
CA LEU A 218 -11.96 -10.93 5.24
C LEU A 218 -11.06 -11.59 4.18
N ALA A 219 -11.61 -12.55 3.43
CA ALA A 219 -10.92 -13.16 2.31
C ALA A 219 -10.65 -12.14 1.18
N ALA A 220 -11.62 -11.29 0.86
CA ALA A 220 -11.45 -10.22 -0.12
C ALA A 220 -10.39 -9.20 0.29
N ALA A 221 -10.45 -8.69 1.53
CA ALA A 221 -9.48 -7.74 2.06
C ALA A 221 -8.05 -8.30 1.99
N LYS A 222 -7.86 -9.57 2.37
CA LYS A 222 -6.55 -10.22 2.24
C LYS A 222 -6.09 -10.36 0.80
N MET A 223 -7.00 -10.62 -0.13
CA MET A 223 -6.65 -10.71 -1.54
C MET A 223 -6.34 -9.34 -2.15
N VAL A 224 -7.04 -8.29 -1.73
CA VAL A 224 -6.74 -6.89 -2.11
C VAL A 224 -5.31 -6.53 -1.68
N ASP A 225 -4.98 -6.74 -0.41
CA ASP A 225 -3.63 -6.51 0.13
C ASP A 225 -2.58 -7.28 -0.69
N PHE A 226 -2.84 -8.56 -0.95
CA PHE A 226 -1.95 -9.42 -1.73
C PHE A 226 -1.73 -8.93 -3.16
N ILE A 227 -2.77 -8.47 -3.85
CA ILE A 227 -2.64 -7.97 -5.22
C ILE A 227 -1.91 -6.63 -5.25
N ILE A 228 -2.24 -5.72 -4.33
CA ILE A 228 -1.70 -4.35 -4.28
C ILE A 228 -0.25 -4.35 -3.81
N GLU A 229 0.02 -4.95 -2.65
CA GLU A 229 1.34 -4.93 -2.01
C GLU A 229 2.27 -6.02 -2.57
N GLY A 230 1.71 -7.13 -3.08
CA GLY A 230 2.46 -8.25 -3.62
C GLY A 230 2.95 -9.23 -2.55
N ILE A 231 3.63 -10.29 -2.99
CA ILE A 231 4.09 -11.41 -2.14
C ILE A 231 5.42 -11.09 -1.42
N GLU A 232 6.18 -10.12 -1.91
CA GLU A 232 7.55 -9.88 -1.44
C GLU A 232 7.60 -8.86 -0.30
N GLU A 233 7.38 -9.34 0.91
CA GLU A 233 7.85 -8.66 2.12
C GLU A 233 9.38 -8.76 2.20
N TYR A 234 10.06 -7.63 2.09
CA TYR A 234 11.46 -7.53 2.46
C TYR A 234 11.55 -7.44 3.98
N THR A 235 12.48 -8.19 4.55
CA THR A 235 12.86 -8.08 5.95
C THR A 235 14.14 -7.25 6.02
N GLY A 236 14.06 -6.11 6.71
CA GLY A 236 15.23 -5.34 7.11
C GLY A 236 15.86 -6.03 8.31
N VAL A 237 17.11 -6.46 8.14
CA VAL A 237 17.87 -7.18 9.16
C VAL A 237 19.03 -6.31 9.60
N THR A 238 19.00 -5.92 10.87
CA THR A 238 20.05 -5.19 11.55
C THR A 238 20.87 -6.17 12.38
N ILE A 239 22.18 -6.23 12.15
CA ILE A 239 23.09 -7.19 12.77
C ILE A 239 24.17 -6.41 13.52
N ILE A 240 24.31 -6.70 14.81
CA ILE A 240 25.33 -6.11 15.68
C ILE A 240 26.20 -7.26 16.19
N SER A 241 27.49 -7.22 15.86
CA SER A 241 28.43 -8.28 16.25
C SER A 241 29.87 -7.73 16.22
N PRO A 242 30.76 -8.21 17.12
CA PRO A 242 32.19 -7.93 17.03
C PRO A 242 32.84 -8.49 15.76
N LYS A 243 32.22 -9.46 15.08
CA LYS A 243 32.69 -10.05 13.82
C LYS A 243 32.01 -9.42 12.59
N SER A 244 31.72 -8.11 12.65
CA SER A 244 30.97 -7.37 11.62
C SER A 244 31.58 -7.49 10.22
N GLU A 245 32.91 -7.45 10.07
CA GLU A 245 33.57 -7.57 8.76
C GLU A 245 33.31 -8.92 8.09
N ALA A 246 33.43 -10.01 8.86
CA ALA A 246 33.21 -11.36 8.36
C ALA A 246 31.74 -11.58 7.95
N ILE A 247 30.81 -11.07 8.76
CA ILE A 247 29.37 -11.13 8.47
C ILE A 247 29.05 -10.30 7.23
N ARG A 248 29.57 -9.06 7.11
CA ARG A 248 29.40 -8.22 5.93
C ARG A 248 29.84 -8.96 4.67
N ARG A 249 31.04 -9.56 4.70
CA ARG A 249 31.60 -10.29 3.56
C ARG A 249 30.73 -11.50 3.20
N MET A 250 30.24 -12.24 4.19
CA MET A 250 29.29 -13.33 3.96
C MET A 250 28.00 -12.83 3.29
N VAL A 251 27.41 -11.74 3.77
CA VAL A 251 26.19 -11.16 3.20
C VAL A 251 26.40 -10.71 1.74
N THR A 252 27.51 -10.04 1.45
CA THR A 252 27.78 -9.50 0.11
C THR A 252 28.24 -10.56 -0.88
N GLU A 253 29.14 -11.47 -0.48
CA GLU A 253 29.80 -12.40 -1.40
C GLU A 253 29.10 -13.76 -1.46
N LYS A 254 28.62 -14.30 -0.32
CA LYS A 254 27.98 -15.62 -0.28
C LYS A 254 26.49 -15.55 -0.57
N LEU A 255 25.80 -14.55 -0.03
CA LEU A 255 24.36 -14.37 -0.25
C LEU A 255 24.03 -13.42 -1.42
N GLY A 256 25.03 -12.69 -1.92
CA GLY A 256 24.85 -11.75 -3.05
C GLY A 256 23.90 -10.60 -2.70
N ARG A 257 23.85 -10.16 -1.44
CA ARG A 257 22.95 -9.11 -0.96
C ARG A 257 23.71 -7.83 -0.67
N GLY A 258 23.06 -6.69 -0.90
CA GLY A 258 23.56 -5.41 -0.42
C GLY A 258 23.61 -5.36 1.10
N ALA A 259 24.67 -4.77 1.63
CA ALA A 259 24.83 -4.49 3.05
C ALA A 259 25.27 -3.04 3.21
N THR A 260 24.66 -2.33 4.15
CA THR A 260 25.06 -0.98 4.58
C THR A 260 25.65 -1.07 5.98
N LEU A 261 26.72 -0.33 6.23
CA LEU A 261 27.35 -0.24 7.55
C LEU A 261 26.99 1.09 8.19
N TYR A 262 26.47 1.03 9.42
CA TYR A 262 26.34 2.18 10.31
C TYR A 262 27.38 2.10 11.41
N VAL A 263 27.95 3.24 11.81
CA VAL A 263 28.81 3.32 12.99
C VAL A 263 27.97 3.83 14.16
N GLY A 264 27.69 2.95 15.13
CA GLY A 264 27.01 3.27 16.37
C GLY A 264 27.99 3.54 17.52
N LYS A 265 27.50 4.08 18.63
CA LYS A 265 28.24 4.10 19.91
C LYS A 265 27.58 3.12 20.87
N SER A 266 28.38 2.32 21.58
CA SER A 266 27.84 1.40 22.59
C SER A 266 27.24 2.17 23.76
N GLY A 267 25.96 1.92 24.08
CA GLY A 267 25.21 2.65 25.11
C GLY A 267 25.37 2.10 26.53
N TYR A 268 25.71 0.82 26.69
CA TYR A 268 25.93 0.19 27.99
C TYR A 268 26.76 -1.09 27.82
N ASN A 269 28.00 -1.07 28.29
CA ASN A 269 28.83 -2.26 28.39
C ASN A 269 29.00 -2.58 29.89
N THR A 270 28.46 -3.71 30.35
CA THR A 270 28.54 -4.14 31.76
C THR A 270 29.99 -4.29 32.25
N GLN A 271 30.98 -4.30 31.35
CA GLN A 271 32.40 -4.47 31.68
C GLN A 271 33.23 -3.17 31.75
N GLY A 272 32.64 -1.98 31.66
CA GLY A 272 33.39 -0.73 31.88
C GLY A 272 34.54 -0.46 30.90
N GLN A 273 34.63 -1.22 29.81
CA GLN A 273 35.54 -0.95 28.70
C GLN A 273 34.84 0.01 27.73
N ASP A 274 35.49 1.16 27.56
CA ASP A 274 35.29 2.29 26.65
C ASP A 274 34.01 2.36 25.78
N GLN A 275 33.56 3.60 25.61
CA GLN A 275 32.52 4.02 24.65
C GLN A 275 33.00 3.83 23.19
N GLY A 276 33.33 2.60 22.81
CA GLY A 276 33.78 2.23 21.48
C GLY A 276 32.68 2.42 20.44
N THR A 277 33.11 2.74 19.22
CA THR A 277 32.26 2.68 18.03
C THR A 277 31.99 1.23 17.69
N ILE A 278 30.73 0.88 17.45
CA ILE A 278 30.30 -0.45 17.01
C ILE A 278 29.81 -0.39 15.57
N ASP A 279 30.22 -1.35 14.76
CA ASP A 279 29.71 -1.49 13.40
C ASP A 279 28.39 -2.26 13.41
N ILE A 280 27.36 -1.64 12.85
CA ILE A 280 26.02 -2.20 12.72
C ILE A 280 25.78 -2.46 11.24
N ILE A 281 25.50 -3.70 10.87
CA ILE A 281 25.22 -4.09 9.49
C ILE A 281 23.72 -4.05 9.27
N PHE A 282 23.30 -3.43 8.18
CA PHE A 282 21.91 -3.46 7.73
C PHE A 282 21.82 -4.06 6.34
N THR A 283 20.96 -5.06 6.19
CA THR A 283 20.72 -5.73 4.91
C THR A 283 19.23 -5.95 4.70
N LEU A 284 18.82 -6.02 3.44
CA LEU A 284 17.46 -6.35 3.03
C LEU A 284 17.45 -7.72 2.37
N VAL A 285 16.69 -8.63 2.95
CA VAL A 285 16.50 -9.98 2.42
C VAL A 285 15.02 -10.27 2.27
N THR A 286 14.65 -11.21 1.40
CA THR A 286 13.25 -11.67 1.33
C THR A 286 12.94 -12.56 2.54
N ARG A 287 11.66 -12.71 2.88
CA ARG A 287 11.21 -13.60 3.97
C ARG A 287 11.75 -15.03 3.86
N LEU A 288 11.90 -15.56 2.65
CA LEU A 288 12.45 -16.89 2.38
C LEU A 288 13.96 -16.98 2.61
N GLU A 289 14.67 -15.85 2.56
CA GLU A 289 16.13 -15.76 2.73
C GLU A 289 16.53 -15.52 4.18
N VAL A 290 15.60 -15.12 5.05
CA VAL A 290 15.86 -14.83 6.48
C VAL A 290 16.50 -16.02 7.18
N THR A 291 15.92 -17.22 7.05
CA THR A 291 16.45 -18.44 7.70
C THR A 291 17.88 -18.72 7.26
N ARG A 292 18.16 -18.61 5.96
CA ARG A 292 19.51 -18.84 5.42
C ARG A 292 20.50 -17.79 5.91
N LEU A 293 20.08 -16.53 6.07
CA LEU A 293 20.90 -15.46 6.61
C LEU A 293 21.25 -15.72 8.08
N THR A 294 20.26 -16.06 8.91
CA THR A 294 20.49 -16.34 10.34
C THR A 294 21.40 -17.55 10.55
N ASP A 295 21.20 -18.63 9.80
CA ASP A 295 22.04 -19.83 9.90
C ASP A 295 23.52 -19.54 9.58
N GLU A 296 23.77 -18.62 8.64
CA GLU A 296 25.13 -18.22 8.28
C GLU A 296 25.73 -17.22 9.27
N ILE A 297 24.92 -16.37 9.89
CA ILE A 297 25.36 -15.50 10.99
C ILE A 297 25.77 -16.36 12.19
N ASP A 298 24.95 -17.34 12.60
CA ASP A 298 25.22 -18.21 13.75
C ASP A 298 26.52 -19.02 13.59
N LYS A 299 26.85 -19.45 12.36
CA LYS A 299 28.13 -20.12 12.07
C LYS A 299 29.34 -19.20 12.31
N ILE A 300 29.19 -17.89 12.10
CA ILE A 300 30.27 -16.91 12.25
C ILE A 300 30.32 -16.43 13.70
N ASP A 301 29.19 -16.02 14.25
CA ASP A 301 29.05 -15.51 15.60
C ASP A 301 27.69 -15.89 16.22
N PRO A 302 27.64 -16.95 17.06
CA PRO A 302 26.44 -17.34 17.78
C PRO A 302 25.92 -16.28 18.77
N ASN A 303 26.74 -15.29 19.13
CA ASN A 303 26.38 -14.22 20.06
C ASN A 303 25.98 -12.92 19.33
N ALA A 304 25.82 -12.95 18.00
CA ALA A 304 25.40 -11.79 17.23
C ALA A 304 23.98 -11.36 17.63
N PHE A 305 23.78 -10.06 17.82
CA PHE A 305 22.47 -9.49 18.09
C PHE A 305 21.81 -9.11 16.76
N VAL A 306 20.71 -9.80 16.43
CA VAL A 306 19.99 -9.64 15.15
C VAL A 306 18.59 -9.10 15.42
N VAL A 307 18.25 -7.97 14.80
CA VAL A 307 16.91 -7.36 14.84
C VAL A 307 16.31 -7.41 13.46
N MET A 308 15.07 -7.91 13.37
CA MET A 308 14.33 -8.01 12.12
C MET A 308 13.14 -7.06 12.14
N SER A 309 12.93 -6.37 11.03
CA SER A 309 11.82 -5.43 10.83
C SER A 309 11.20 -5.66 9.46
N SER A 310 9.87 -5.64 9.38
CA SER A 310 9.17 -5.72 8.09
C SER A 310 9.35 -4.40 7.34
N VAL A 311 9.74 -4.49 6.07
CA VAL A 311 9.94 -3.35 5.18
C VAL A 311 8.91 -3.44 4.05
N ARG A 312 7.94 -2.51 4.07
CA ARG A 312 6.79 -2.52 3.14
C ARG A 312 7.13 -2.11 1.71
N ASP A 313 8.06 -1.16 1.53
CA ASP A 313 8.45 -0.71 0.19
C ASP A 313 9.93 -0.30 0.16
N THR A 314 10.58 -0.55 -0.97
CA THR A 314 11.98 -0.18 -1.23
C THR A 314 12.12 0.35 -2.66
N LYS A 315 12.90 1.42 -2.85
CA LYS A 315 13.11 2.04 -4.16
C LYS A 315 14.61 2.24 -4.41
N GLY A 316 15.13 1.62 -5.47
CA GLY A 316 16.57 1.68 -5.81
C GLY A 316 17.42 0.65 -5.05
N GLY A 317 18.76 0.82 -5.09
CA GLY A 317 19.73 -0.03 -4.40
C GLY A 317 20.07 -1.37 -5.11
N MET A 318 20.88 -2.21 -4.45
CA MET A 318 21.19 -3.59 -4.86
C MET A 318 20.12 -4.59 -4.41
N VAL A 319 18.89 -4.13 -4.19
CA VAL A 319 17.73 -5.00 -4.05
C VAL A 319 17.35 -5.43 -5.46
N LYS A 320 17.24 -6.73 -5.70
CA LYS A 320 16.94 -7.31 -7.02
C LYS A 320 15.78 -6.52 -7.65
N ARG A 321 16.00 -5.93 -8.82
CA ARG A 321 14.97 -5.12 -9.49
C ARG A 321 13.72 -5.99 -9.67
N ARG A 322 12.57 -5.45 -9.26
CA ARG A 322 11.24 -5.98 -9.58
C ARG A 322 11.22 -6.32 -11.08
N PRO A 323 10.88 -7.55 -11.50
CA PRO A 323 10.74 -7.89 -12.93
C PRO A 323 9.63 -7.12 -13.65
N LEU A 324 8.85 -6.31 -12.92
CA LEU A 324 7.68 -5.61 -13.44
C LEU A 324 7.61 -4.19 -12.84
N HIS A 325 8.32 -3.24 -13.43
CA HIS A 325 8.08 -1.79 -13.34
C HIS A 325 8.22 -1.16 -14.72
#